data_AF-A0A9X1MGR2-F1
#
_entry.id   AF-A0A9X1MGR2-F1
#
_cell.length_a   1.000
_cell.length_b   1.000
_cell.length_c   1.000
_cell.angle_alpha   90.00
_cell.angle_beta   90.00
_cell.angle_gamma   90.00
#
_symmetry.space_group_name_H-M   'P 1'
#
loop_
_entity.id
_entity.type
_entity.pdbx_description
1 polymer ?
#
loop_
_entity_poly.entity_id
_entity_poly.type
_entity_poly.pdbx_seq_one_letter_code
_entity_poly.pdbx_strand_id
1 'polypeptide(L)'
;MSIHAVSRVPAGTSAGGRFAETSHTEPDIGLGYKSAHTAPVNDGCSAPIAELARVFSEEVYEHPEWYGSGETDEEAMAQLAAARSNPEALVRVYRALPPGLDRINRTDWVTLSARYARQHAVQDDDEGNDWPVISAQVPASSVFSDGNDLMEYGYDGPDLNCA
;
A
#
# COMPACT_ATOMS: atom_id res chain seq x y z
N MET A 1 -22.33 -3.58 74.47
CA MET A 1 -22.44 -4.36 73.22
C MET A 1 -21.32 -5.38 73.21
N SER A 2 -21.70 -6.62 73.48
CA SER A 2 -21.00 -7.89 73.25
C SER A 2 -20.43 -7.98 71.81
N ILE A 3 -19.41 -8.72 71.40
CA ILE A 3 -18.51 -9.75 71.95
C ILE A 3 -17.46 -10.06 70.84
N HIS A 4 -16.23 -10.46 71.22
CA HIS A 4 -15.31 -11.43 70.55
C HIS A 4 -14.95 -11.26 69.05
N ALA A 5 -13.83 -11.72 68.50
CA ALA A 5 -12.48 -12.14 68.88
C ALA A 5 -11.74 -12.39 67.54
N VAL A 6 -10.40 -12.46 67.62
CA VAL A 6 -9.41 -12.68 66.54
C VAL A 6 -9.70 -13.91 65.65
N SER A 7 -9.35 -13.87 64.35
CA SER A 7 -8.78 -15.06 63.68
C SER A 7 -8.00 -14.77 62.39
N ARG A 8 -7.00 -15.63 62.15
CA ARG A 8 -6.05 -15.70 61.03
C ARG A 8 -6.67 -16.37 59.79
N VAL A 9 -6.03 -16.08 58.65
CA VAL A 9 -6.11 -16.61 57.26
C VAL A 9 -6.67 -18.04 57.07
N PRO A 10 -7.35 -18.29 55.93
CA PRO A 10 -6.90 -19.38 55.07
C PRO A 10 -6.83 -19.01 53.57
N ALA A 11 -5.89 -19.65 52.87
CA ALA A 11 -5.93 -19.88 51.43
C ALA A 11 -6.86 -21.06 51.11
N GLY A 12 -7.61 -21.02 50.01
CA GLY A 12 -8.47 -22.12 49.59
C GLY A 12 -9.25 -21.89 48.27
N THR A 13 -8.78 -22.56 47.23
CA THR A 13 -9.38 -23.11 45.99
C THR A 13 -10.90 -22.96 45.68
N SER A 14 -11.21 -22.59 44.43
CA SER A 14 -12.33 -23.13 43.60
C SER A 14 -11.98 -22.92 42.11
N ALA A 15 -11.72 -23.96 41.30
CA ALA A 15 -12.65 -24.81 40.56
C ALA A 15 -13.42 -24.13 39.41
N GLY A 16 -13.02 -24.46 38.17
CA GLY A 16 -13.94 -24.72 37.06
C GLY A 16 -14.40 -23.53 36.20
N GLY A 17 -13.83 -23.40 35.00
CA GLY A 17 -14.35 -22.55 33.95
C GLY A 17 -13.58 -22.73 32.65
N ARG A 18 -13.91 -23.78 31.89
CA ARG A 18 -13.42 -23.97 30.52
C ARG A 18 -14.00 -22.84 29.67
N PHE A 19 -13.18 -21.88 29.27
CA PHE A 19 -13.42 -21.07 28.10
C PHE A 19 -12.48 -21.59 27.03
N ALA A 20 -13.07 -22.28 26.05
CA ALA A 20 -12.40 -22.57 24.80
C ALA A 20 -12.10 -21.22 24.16
N GLU A 21 -10.84 -20.82 24.20
CA GLU A 21 -10.31 -19.78 23.33
C GLU A 21 -10.35 -20.38 21.93
N THR A 22 -11.44 -20.15 21.21
CA THR A 22 -11.48 -20.38 19.77
C THR A 22 -10.50 -19.40 19.15
N SER A 23 -9.25 -19.84 19.01
CA SER A 23 -8.30 -19.24 18.09
C SER A 23 -8.95 -19.28 16.71
N HIS A 24 -9.54 -18.17 16.30
CA HIS A 24 -9.76 -17.92 14.88
C HIS A 24 -8.38 -17.73 14.30
N THR A 25 -7.80 -18.83 13.84
CA THR A 25 -6.68 -18.80 12.91
C THR A 25 -7.22 -18.13 11.66
N GLU A 26 -6.91 -16.84 11.49
CA GLU A 26 -7.05 -16.20 10.18
C GLU A 26 -6.24 -17.06 9.19
N PRO A 27 -6.79 -17.42 8.02
CA PRO A 27 -6.01 -18.10 7.03
C PRO A 27 -4.85 -17.19 6.64
N ASP A 28 -3.63 -17.69 6.86
CA ASP A 28 -2.41 -17.16 6.30
C ASP A 28 -2.54 -17.20 4.77
N ILE A 29 -3.13 -16.15 4.20
CA ILE A 29 -3.10 -15.84 2.78
C ILE A 29 -1.80 -15.10 2.45
N GLY A 30 -0.69 -15.49 3.07
CA GLY A 30 0.65 -15.04 2.76
C GLY A 30 1.32 -15.95 1.71
N LEU A 31 2.13 -15.33 0.85
CA LEU A 31 3.16 -15.94 -0.02
C LEU A 31 2.77 -16.36 -1.45
N GLY A 32 1.90 -15.59 -2.15
CA GLY A 32 1.62 -15.87 -3.58
C GLY A 32 1.78 -14.71 -4.58
N TYR A 33 1.54 -13.47 -4.15
CA TYR A 33 1.37 -12.32 -5.06
C TYR A 33 2.50 -11.29 -4.96
N LYS A 34 3.47 -11.50 -4.06
CA LYS A 34 4.72 -10.73 -4.08
C LYS A 34 5.64 -11.39 -5.10
N SER A 35 5.69 -10.86 -6.31
CA SER A 35 6.82 -11.08 -7.23
C SER A 35 8.12 -10.88 -6.44
N ALA A 36 9.23 -11.52 -6.85
CA ALA A 36 10.53 -11.38 -6.19
C ALA A 36 11.07 -9.91 -6.14
N HIS A 37 10.33 -8.96 -6.71
CA HIS A 37 10.54 -7.53 -6.70
C HIS A 37 9.62 -6.86 -5.66
N THR A 38 10.24 -6.20 -4.67
CA THR A 38 9.55 -5.33 -3.72
C THR A 38 9.34 -3.95 -4.34
N ALA A 39 8.24 -3.27 -3.99
CA ALA A 39 8.00 -1.91 -4.45
C ALA A 39 9.14 -0.97 -4.02
N PRO A 40 9.51 0.01 -4.85
CA PRO A 40 10.55 0.99 -4.50
C PRO A 40 10.13 1.82 -3.29
N VAL A 41 11.10 2.13 -2.43
CA VAL A 41 10.90 2.91 -1.20
C VAL A 41 12.08 3.86 -1.03
N ASN A 42 12.11 4.64 0.05
CA ASN A 42 13.28 5.44 0.35
C ASN A 42 14.46 4.58 0.85
N ASP A 43 15.18 3.95 -0.08
CA ASP A 43 16.34 3.08 0.17
C ASP A 43 17.68 3.71 -0.22
N GLY A 44 17.65 4.94 -0.76
CA GLY A 44 18.81 5.67 -1.27
C GLY A 44 19.15 5.38 -2.75
N CYS A 45 18.54 4.36 -3.35
CA CYS A 45 18.67 4.00 -4.77
C CYS A 45 17.48 4.52 -5.59
N SER A 46 16.27 4.41 -5.05
CA SER A 46 15.05 4.96 -5.66
C SER A 46 14.96 6.49 -5.52
N ALA A 47 14.14 7.10 -6.36
CA ALA A 47 13.85 8.54 -6.30
C ALA A 47 12.37 8.79 -6.01
N PRO A 48 12.05 9.81 -5.19
CA PRO A 48 10.68 10.28 -5.09
C PRO A 48 10.24 10.87 -6.43
N ILE A 49 8.95 10.81 -6.78
CA ILE A 49 8.46 11.30 -8.08
C ILE A 49 8.68 12.81 -8.28
N ALA A 50 8.87 13.58 -7.20
CA ALA A 50 9.27 14.98 -7.28
C ALA A 50 10.69 15.19 -7.88
N GLU A 51 11.52 14.15 -7.87
CA GLU A 51 12.89 14.12 -8.37
C GLU A 51 13.11 12.99 -9.38
N LEU A 52 12.07 12.64 -10.15
CA LEU A 52 12.03 11.46 -11.03
C LEU A 52 13.21 11.37 -12.02
N ALA A 53 13.73 12.51 -12.46
CA ALA A 53 14.89 12.58 -13.35
C ALA A 53 16.16 11.92 -12.79
N ARG A 54 16.25 11.69 -11.47
CA ARG A 54 17.35 10.96 -10.84
C ARG A 54 17.46 9.51 -11.29
N VAL A 55 16.34 8.89 -11.70
CA VAL A 55 16.30 7.47 -12.10
C VAL A 55 16.00 7.27 -13.60
N PHE A 56 15.31 8.22 -14.25
CA PHE A 56 14.97 8.11 -15.69
C PHE A 56 15.70 9.11 -16.60
N SER A 57 16.49 10.06 -16.06
CA SER A 57 16.97 11.28 -16.73
C SER A 57 15.89 12.36 -16.92
N GLU A 58 16.29 13.58 -17.29
CA GLU A 58 15.38 14.71 -17.53
C GLU A 58 14.45 14.50 -18.73
N GLU A 59 14.83 13.63 -19.67
CA GLU A 59 14.07 13.36 -20.89
C GLU A 59 12.73 12.69 -20.59
N VAL A 60 12.52 12.14 -19.39
CA VAL A 60 11.24 11.53 -18.96
C VAL A 60 10.03 12.46 -19.09
N TYR A 61 10.23 13.78 -18.99
CA TYR A 61 9.16 14.76 -19.14
C TYR A 61 8.86 15.14 -20.59
N GLU A 62 9.82 14.91 -21.49
CA GLU A 62 9.72 15.26 -22.91
C GLU A 62 9.40 14.04 -23.77
N HIS A 63 9.92 12.87 -23.37
CA HIS A 63 9.84 11.58 -24.03
C HIS A 63 9.44 10.45 -23.05
N PRO A 64 8.28 10.55 -22.39
CA PRO A 64 7.82 9.51 -21.46
C PRO A 64 7.66 8.14 -22.11
N GLU A 65 7.42 8.09 -23.42
CA GLU A 65 7.28 6.86 -24.20
C GLU A 65 8.53 5.98 -24.20
N TRP A 66 9.70 6.50 -23.84
CA TRP A 66 10.94 5.73 -23.72
C TRP A 66 11.01 4.90 -22.44
N TYR A 67 10.16 5.20 -21.45
CA TYR A 67 10.31 4.70 -20.08
C TYR A 67 9.10 3.89 -19.57
N GLY A 68 7.96 3.92 -20.27
CA GLY A 68 6.73 3.26 -19.82
C GLY A 68 6.55 1.81 -20.29
N SER A 69 7.59 1.11 -20.73
CA SER A 69 7.47 -0.27 -21.27
C SER A 69 6.42 -0.45 -22.40
N GLY A 70 6.12 0.62 -23.15
CA GLY A 70 5.07 0.64 -24.17
C GLY A 70 3.70 1.13 -23.68
N GLU A 71 3.57 1.46 -22.40
CA GLU A 71 2.39 2.03 -21.77
C GLU A 71 2.71 3.38 -21.13
N THR A 72 2.07 4.43 -21.63
CA THR A 72 2.12 5.76 -21.02
C THR A 72 0.72 6.31 -20.94
N ASP A 73 0.41 6.97 -19.84
CA ASP A 73 -0.93 7.49 -19.58
C ASP A 73 -0.91 8.99 -19.26
N GLU A 74 -1.87 9.72 -19.84
CA GLU A 74 -1.93 11.18 -19.72
C GLU A 74 -2.15 11.64 -18.27
N GLU A 75 -2.91 10.89 -17.46
CA GLU A 75 -3.11 11.20 -16.05
C GLU A 75 -1.80 11.12 -15.28
N ALA A 76 -1.05 10.03 -15.44
CA ALA A 76 0.24 9.86 -14.80
C ALA A 76 1.20 11.01 -15.18
N MET A 77 1.28 11.33 -16.47
CA MET A 77 2.17 12.40 -16.94
C MET A 77 1.79 13.79 -16.42
N ALA A 78 0.50 14.09 -16.35
CA ALA A 78 0.04 15.35 -15.77
C ALA A 78 0.42 15.48 -14.30
N GLN A 79 0.30 14.39 -13.53
CA GLN A 79 0.68 14.36 -12.11
C GLN A 79 2.19 14.50 -11.92
N LEU A 80 2.99 13.79 -12.72
CA LEU A 80 4.46 13.88 -12.70
C LEU A 80 4.95 15.29 -13.04
N ALA A 81 4.36 15.92 -14.04
CA ALA A 81 4.70 17.29 -14.41
C ALA A 81 4.37 18.28 -13.27
N ALA A 82 3.24 18.09 -12.58
CA ALA A 82 2.83 18.93 -11.45
C ALA A 82 3.69 18.69 -10.19
N ALA A 83 4.17 17.46 -9.98
CA ALA A 83 5.00 17.07 -8.85
C ALA A 83 6.48 17.45 -9.01
N ARG A 84 6.95 17.70 -10.24
CA ARG A 84 8.35 18.02 -10.55
C ARG A 84 8.87 19.16 -9.67
N SER A 85 9.91 18.88 -8.90
CA SER A 85 10.53 19.80 -7.95
C SER A 85 9.60 20.31 -6.83
N ASN A 86 8.47 19.63 -6.59
CA ASN A 86 7.50 19.95 -5.54
C ASN A 86 7.15 18.71 -4.71
N PRO A 87 7.92 18.40 -3.65
CA PRO A 87 7.70 17.22 -2.81
C PRO A 87 6.36 17.21 -2.07
N GLU A 88 5.75 18.38 -1.88
CA GLU A 88 4.46 18.55 -1.19
C GLU A 88 3.27 18.56 -2.15
N ALA A 89 3.50 18.45 -3.47
CA ALA A 89 2.42 18.31 -4.44
C ALA A 89 1.58 17.09 -4.09
N LEU A 90 0.26 17.27 -3.96
CA LEU A 90 -0.65 16.15 -3.78
C LEU A 90 -0.83 15.45 -5.13
N VAL A 91 -0.54 14.15 -5.14
CA VAL A 91 -0.81 13.25 -6.25
C VAL A 91 -1.82 12.20 -5.83
N ARG A 92 -2.59 11.70 -6.79
CA ARG A 92 -3.47 10.56 -6.66
C ARG A 92 -2.73 9.30 -7.03
N VAL A 93 -2.65 8.38 -6.07
CA VAL A 93 -2.17 7.01 -6.27
C VAL A 93 -3.35 6.06 -6.41
N TYR A 94 -3.17 5.01 -7.21
CA TYR A 94 -4.14 3.95 -7.45
C TYR A 94 -3.52 2.58 -7.16
N ARG A 95 -4.34 1.66 -6.65
CA ARG A 95 -3.93 0.29 -6.36
C ARG A 95 -5.08 -0.69 -6.59
N ALA A 96 -4.83 -1.72 -7.40
CA ALA A 96 -5.73 -2.86 -7.53
C ALA A 96 -5.53 -3.82 -6.35
N LEU A 97 -6.61 -4.32 -5.76
CA LEU A 97 -6.58 -5.23 -4.62
C LEU A 97 -7.63 -6.33 -4.75
N PRO A 98 -7.41 -7.52 -4.18
CA PRO A 98 -8.48 -8.48 -3.98
C PRO A 98 -9.72 -7.87 -3.29
N PRO A 99 -10.94 -8.32 -3.65
CA PRO A 99 -12.17 -7.84 -3.01
C PRO A 99 -12.13 -7.95 -1.48
N GLY A 100 -12.63 -6.92 -0.81
CA GLY A 100 -12.67 -6.86 0.66
C GLY A 100 -11.45 -6.22 1.33
N LEU A 101 -10.42 -5.84 0.56
CA LEU A 101 -9.31 -5.02 1.04
C LEU A 101 -9.51 -3.55 0.63
N ASP A 102 -9.21 -2.64 1.55
CA ASP A 102 -9.50 -1.20 1.43
C ASP A 102 -8.32 -0.32 1.86
N ARG A 103 -7.09 -0.84 1.85
CA ARG A 103 -5.91 -0.14 2.36
C ARG A 103 -4.75 -0.11 1.40
N ILE A 104 -4.05 1.03 1.40
CA ILE A 104 -2.72 1.19 0.81
C ILE A 104 -1.73 1.26 1.97
N ASN A 105 -0.88 0.25 2.11
CA ASN A 105 0.11 0.14 3.17
C ASN A 105 1.47 0.67 2.69
N ARG A 106 2.34 1.05 3.62
CA ARG A 106 3.75 1.27 3.28
C ARG A 106 4.31 0.05 2.55
N THR A 107 5.14 0.27 1.53
CA THR A 107 5.74 -0.74 0.63
C THR A 107 4.80 -1.38 -0.40
N ASP A 108 3.59 -0.84 -0.54
CA ASP A 108 2.66 -1.26 -1.58
C ASP A 108 3.03 -0.68 -2.95
N TRP A 109 2.93 -1.52 -3.98
CA TRP A 109 2.88 -1.07 -5.36
C TRP A 109 1.65 -0.19 -5.60
N VAL A 110 1.88 0.93 -6.27
CA VAL A 110 0.87 1.90 -6.69
C VAL A 110 1.21 2.43 -8.08
N THR A 111 0.22 3.02 -8.74
CA THR A 111 0.40 3.75 -10.00
C THR A 111 -0.22 5.14 -9.91
N LEU A 112 0.22 6.05 -10.77
CA LEU A 112 -0.39 7.38 -10.97
C LEU A 112 -1.46 7.37 -12.07
N SER A 113 -1.80 6.21 -12.63
CA SER A 113 -2.83 6.07 -13.66
C SER A 113 -3.97 5.16 -13.21
N ALA A 114 -5.19 5.71 -13.17
CA ALA A 114 -6.39 4.90 -12.92
C ALA A 114 -6.60 3.84 -14.00
N ARG A 115 -6.20 4.16 -15.24
CA ARG A 115 -6.33 3.25 -16.38
C ARG A 115 -5.37 2.07 -16.25
N TYR A 116 -4.10 2.32 -15.96
CA TYR A 116 -3.11 1.28 -15.74
C TYR A 116 -3.52 0.36 -14.58
N ALA A 117 -3.98 0.94 -13.46
CA ALA A 117 -4.47 0.17 -12.33
C ALA A 117 -5.63 -0.77 -12.71
N ARG A 118 -6.56 -0.32 -13.56
CA ARG A 118 -7.67 -1.16 -14.05
C ARG A 118 -7.18 -2.25 -15.00
N GLN A 119 -6.25 -1.96 -15.90
CA GLN A 119 -5.69 -2.98 -16.80
C GLN A 119 -5.01 -4.11 -16.02
N HIS A 120 -4.30 -3.76 -14.93
CA HIS A 120 -3.66 -4.73 -14.04
C HIS A 120 -4.59 -5.32 -12.97
N ALA A 121 -5.84 -4.86 -12.89
CA ALA A 121 -6.86 -5.45 -12.04
C ALA A 121 -7.56 -6.65 -12.70
N VAL A 122 -7.49 -6.76 -14.03
CA VAL A 122 -8.16 -7.80 -14.81
C VAL A 122 -7.66 -9.18 -14.40
N GLN A 123 -8.57 -10.06 -14.00
CA GLN A 123 -8.22 -11.42 -13.56
C GLN A 123 -8.42 -12.45 -14.67
N ASP A 124 -9.56 -12.42 -15.35
CA ASP A 124 -9.93 -13.33 -16.42
C ASP A 124 -10.87 -12.64 -17.44
N ASP A 125 -11.63 -13.40 -18.22
CA ASP A 125 -12.57 -12.89 -19.23
C ASP A 125 -13.92 -12.43 -18.64
N ASP A 126 -14.16 -12.65 -17.35
CA ASP A 126 -15.33 -12.16 -16.62
C ASP A 126 -14.96 -10.91 -15.80
N GLU A 127 -15.41 -9.74 -16.28
CA GLU A 127 -15.21 -8.45 -15.61
C GLU A 127 -15.71 -8.44 -14.14
N GLY A 128 -16.62 -9.35 -13.77
CA GLY A 128 -17.08 -9.52 -12.38
C GLY A 128 -16.01 -10.03 -11.42
N ASN A 129 -14.92 -10.60 -11.94
CA ASN A 129 -13.79 -11.12 -11.17
C ASN A 129 -12.64 -10.10 -11.02
N ASP A 130 -12.71 -8.97 -11.74
CA ASP A 130 -11.69 -7.93 -11.68
C ASP A 130 -11.51 -7.40 -10.26
N TRP A 131 -10.26 -7.13 -9.91
CA TRP A 131 -9.94 -6.55 -8.61
C TRP A 131 -10.44 -5.11 -8.49
N PRO A 132 -11.07 -4.71 -7.38
CA PRO A 132 -11.35 -3.29 -7.15
C PRO A 132 -10.06 -2.46 -7.14
N VAL A 133 -10.16 -1.26 -7.71
CA VAL A 133 -9.10 -0.24 -7.66
C VAL A 133 -9.45 0.79 -6.60
N ILE A 134 -8.62 0.90 -5.57
CA ILE A 134 -8.70 1.95 -4.54
C ILE A 134 -7.75 3.11 -4.88
N SER A 135 -7.97 4.28 -4.27
CA SER A 135 -7.14 5.46 -4.50
C SER A 135 -7.00 6.36 -3.28
N ALA A 136 -5.92 7.14 -3.22
CA ALA A 136 -5.70 8.13 -2.17
C ALA A 136 -4.88 9.33 -2.68
N GLN A 137 -5.04 10.49 -2.04
CA GLN A 137 -4.16 11.65 -2.26
C GLN A 137 -3.00 11.63 -1.27
N VAL A 138 -1.78 11.72 -1.77
CA VAL A 138 -0.55 11.63 -0.98
C VAL A 138 0.47 12.67 -1.47
N PRO A 139 1.41 13.13 -0.63
CA PRO A 139 2.48 13.99 -1.09
C PRO A 139 3.41 13.25 -2.05
N ALA A 140 3.90 13.93 -3.07
CA ALA A 140 4.85 13.40 -4.04
C ALA A 140 6.13 12.84 -3.41
N SER A 141 6.53 13.34 -2.23
CA SER A 141 7.65 12.82 -1.45
C SER A 141 7.45 11.41 -0.89
N SER A 142 6.22 10.89 -0.92
CA SER A 142 5.88 9.54 -0.43
C SER A 142 5.71 8.49 -1.53
N VAL A 143 5.95 8.85 -2.79
CA VAL A 143 5.81 7.95 -3.95
C VAL A 143 7.17 7.83 -4.63
N PHE A 144 7.65 6.60 -4.80
CA PHE A 144 9.02 6.31 -5.26
C PHE A 144 9.03 5.50 -6.55
N SER A 145 10.07 5.68 -7.35
CA SER A 145 10.39 4.85 -8.51
C SER A 145 11.85 4.37 -8.42
N ASP A 146 12.11 3.14 -8.86
CA ASP A 146 13.45 2.57 -9.05
C ASP A 146 13.99 2.80 -10.47
N GLY A 147 13.22 3.44 -11.37
CA GLY A 147 13.62 3.69 -12.75
C GLY A 147 13.35 2.54 -13.73
N ASN A 148 12.56 1.54 -13.34
CA ASN A 148 12.29 0.37 -14.20
C ASN A 148 11.15 0.60 -15.22
N ASP A 149 10.07 1.25 -14.79
CA ASP A 149 8.84 1.48 -15.54
C ASP A 149 8.17 2.77 -15.07
N LEU A 150 7.81 3.65 -16.00
CA LEU A 150 7.20 4.94 -15.71
C LEU A 150 5.77 4.83 -15.15
N MET A 151 5.12 3.67 -15.21
CA MET A 151 3.78 3.46 -14.66
C MET A 151 3.78 2.78 -13.30
N GLU A 152 4.92 2.28 -12.81
CA GLU A 152 5.04 1.54 -11.55
C GLU A 152 5.79 2.33 -10.47
N TYR A 153 5.18 2.41 -9.28
CA TYR A 153 5.72 3.13 -8.14
C TYR A 153 5.50 2.36 -6.85
N GLY A 154 6.27 2.71 -5.83
CA GLY A 154 6.05 2.24 -4.46
C GLY A 154 5.61 3.36 -3.55
N TYR A 155 4.72 3.03 -2.63
CA TYR A 155 4.24 3.94 -1.61
C TYR A 155 5.07 3.82 -0.33
N ASP A 156 5.64 4.92 0.15
CA ASP A 156 6.51 4.97 1.34
C ASP A 156 5.98 5.93 2.44
N GLY A 157 4.66 6.13 2.49
CA GLY A 157 4.00 6.93 3.53
C GLY A 157 3.38 6.11 4.66
N PRO A 158 2.59 6.75 5.56
CA PRO A 158 1.76 6.05 6.55
C PRO A 158 0.63 5.25 5.89
N ASP A 159 0.20 4.16 6.51
CA ASP A 159 -0.92 3.36 5.98
C ASP A 159 -2.19 4.20 5.80
N LEU A 160 -2.86 4.00 4.65
CA LEU A 160 -4.04 4.75 4.23
C LEU A 160 -5.26 3.84 4.24
N ASN A 161 -6.35 4.31 4.84
CA ASN A 161 -7.65 3.68 4.74
C ASN A 161 -8.44 4.37 3.61
N CYS A 162 -8.77 3.60 2.58
CA CYS A 162 -9.52 4.02 1.40
C CYS A 162 -10.93 3.40 1.49
N ALA A 163 -11.70 3.84 2.48
CA ALA A 163 -13.11 3.46 2.65
C ALA A 163 -14.06 4.54 2.09
#